data_AF-A0A7V5UJW3-F1
#
_entry.id   AF-A0A7V5UJW3-F1
#
_cell.length_a   1.000
_cell.length_b   1.000
_cell.length_c   1.000
_cell.angle_alpha   90.00
_cell.angle_beta   90.00
_cell.angle_gamma   90.00
#
_symmetry.space_group_name_H-M   'P 1'
#
loop_
_entity.id
_entity.type
_entity.pdbx_description
1 polymer ?
#
loop_
_entity_poly.entity_id
_entity_poly.type
_entity_poly.pdbx_seq_one_letter_code
_entity_poly.pdbx_strand_id
1 'polypeptide(L)'
;MGSPGDPVVEIAPLLAEQSSALTTLTTILKVAIGLGFVIFIHELGHFLVAKFAGVKCEKFYIGFDVPIRIGPWQLPARLARWQWGETEYGVGIIPLGGYVKMLGQDDNPARAAEEAERIRIRKEGAEGEEGDAAYELDPRSYPAKSVPARMAIISAGVIMNLLSAIVFAGIAFWLGVSFMPCEIGGVTPGSPAWQAGLRQGDKILQFGRDGKPSEFLWWDWDLRQEIAQSGLSGQPRSIDLLVRRADGKETWIEVTPSRYLIDLELAKFVSVGITPMRSTTLSEPIADPASPARRLGAQLRPGDRIVAVDGHAFDRSKATENGDIPGAELEQYLLRHPDKTVELTIERPAKGKKSPTTHRIQLEPQQWRDVGIICRAGPIAAVRTGSPAAVAGIHAGDRLVSIDGKPIGDPLTLGQRLLRRAGEEVTVVVQRKGSTEEASLKVTLTDDVPTTESHVPAAMAAVDAIGIAFPLESVAEAVVPGSPADKAGIRPGDELLSLWFVVSEEDKKR
;
A
#
# COMPACT_ATOMS: atom_id res chain seq x y z
N MET A 1 -13.97 4.41 -41.92
CA MET A 1 -14.54 5.57 -41.23
C MET A 1 -15.90 5.18 -40.67
N GLY A 2 -15.93 4.79 -39.40
CA GLY A 2 -17.15 4.55 -38.62
C GLY A 2 -16.95 5.27 -37.28
N SER A 3 -18.00 5.96 -36.82
CA SER A 3 -17.97 6.96 -35.74
C SER A 3 -17.32 6.45 -34.44
N PRO A 4 -16.48 7.25 -33.76
CA PRO A 4 -16.02 6.95 -32.41
C PRO A 4 -17.15 7.30 -31.42
N GLY A 5 -17.91 6.29 -31.02
CA GLY A 5 -18.99 6.39 -30.05
C GLY A 5 -18.62 5.64 -28.78
N ASP A 6 -18.41 6.42 -27.71
CA ASP A 6 -18.40 6.08 -26.29
C ASP A 6 -17.24 5.23 -25.72
N PRO A 7 -16.48 5.78 -24.73
CA PRO A 7 -15.44 5.04 -24.04
C PRO A 7 -16.01 4.31 -22.80
N VAL A 8 -15.35 3.20 -22.47
CA VAL A 8 -15.33 2.50 -21.17
C VAL A 8 -16.61 1.76 -20.75
N VAL A 9 -16.66 0.46 -21.04
CA VAL A 9 -17.43 -0.47 -20.19
C VAL A 9 -16.58 -0.74 -18.95
N GLU A 10 -16.79 0.03 -17.89
CA GLU A 10 -16.36 -0.31 -16.53
C GLU A 10 -17.10 -1.59 -16.10
N ILE A 11 -16.50 -2.76 -16.31
CA ILE A 11 -16.93 -3.99 -15.65
C ILE A 11 -16.14 -4.13 -14.35
N ALA A 12 -16.40 -3.22 -13.41
CA ALA A 12 -16.21 -3.37 -11.96
C ALA A 12 -16.45 -2.06 -11.16
N PRO A 13 -17.68 -1.50 -11.12
CA PRO A 13 -18.02 -0.72 -9.93
C PRO A 13 -19.18 -1.32 -9.12
N LEU A 14 -20.20 -1.96 -9.70
CA LEU A 14 -21.46 -2.07 -8.95
C LEU A 14 -21.42 -2.98 -7.69
N LEU A 15 -20.62 -4.05 -7.70
CA LEU A 15 -20.40 -4.89 -6.50
C LEU A 15 -19.20 -4.40 -5.66
N ALA A 16 -18.24 -3.72 -6.27
CA ALA A 16 -17.12 -3.09 -5.58
C ALA A 16 -17.56 -1.82 -4.81
N GLU A 17 -18.55 -1.08 -5.32
CA GLU A 17 -19.10 0.16 -4.77
C GLU A 17 -19.91 -0.08 -3.49
N GLN A 18 -20.65 -1.19 -3.40
CA GLN A 18 -21.33 -1.50 -2.14
C GLN A 18 -20.34 -1.90 -1.04
N SER A 19 -19.26 -2.61 -1.39
CA SER A 19 -18.17 -2.90 -0.44
C SER A 19 -17.39 -1.63 -0.07
N SER A 20 -17.21 -0.70 -1.01
CA SER A 20 -16.45 0.54 -0.80
C SER A 20 -17.24 1.56 0.02
N ALA A 21 -18.56 1.69 -0.16
CA ALA A 21 -19.39 2.63 0.57
C ALA A 21 -19.48 2.27 2.06
N LEU A 22 -19.70 0.99 2.38
CA LEU A 22 -19.70 0.52 3.77
C LEU A 22 -18.29 0.65 4.39
N THR A 23 -17.24 0.27 3.66
CA THR A 23 -15.85 0.43 4.14
C THR A 23 -15.50 1.90 4.36
N THR A 24 -15.93 2.79 3.46
CA THR A 24 -15.75 4.24 3.57
C THR A 24 -16.51 4.79 4.77
N LEU A 25 -17.79 4.42 4.94
CA LEU A 25 -18.60 4.83 6.09
C LEU A 25 -17.99 4.36 7.41
N THR A 26 -17.55 3.10 7.48
CA THR A 26 -16.88 2.58 8.69
C THR A 26 -15.58 3.31 8.97
N THR A 27 -14.81 3.68 7.95
CA THR A 27 -13.60 4.49 8.08
C THR A 27 -13.92 5.89 8.60
N ILE A 28 -14.91 6.56 8.02
CA ILE A 28 -15.38 7.88 8.47
C ILE A 28 -15.84 7.81 9.94
N LEU A 29 -16.60 6.78 10.31
CA LEU A 29 -17.06 6.59 11.68
C LEU A 29 -15.89 6.36 12.65
N LYS A 30 -14.91 5.53 12.29
CA LYS A 30 -13.69 5.32 13.09
C LYS A 30 -12.92 6.63 13.28
N VAL A 31 -12.76 7.42 12.23
CA VAL A 31 -12.09 8.74 12.29
C VAL A 31 -12.89 9.70 13.18
N ALA A 32 -14.22 9.77 13.02
CA ALA A 32 -15.07 10.63 13.84
C ALA A 32 -15.02 10.25 15.33
N ILE A 33 -15.01 8.94 15.66
CA ILE A 33 -14.84 8.45 17.03
C ILE A 33 -13.46 8.82 17.57
N GLY A 34 -12.40 8.57 16.81
CA GLY A 34 -11.03 8.88 17.22
C GLY A 34 -10.81 10.37 17.47
N LEU A 35 -11.24 11.21 16.51
CA LEU A 35 -11.19 12.66 16.64
C LEU A 35 -12.06 13.16 17.79
N GLY A 36 -13.28 12.66 17.91
CA GLY A 36 -14.19 13.00 19.01
C GLY A 36 -13.62 12.63 20.39
N PHE A 37 -12.89 11.51 20.49
CA PHE A 37 -12.23 11.09 21.72
C PHE A 37 -11.06 12.02 22.10
N VAL A 38 -10.24 12.42 21.13
CA VAL A 38 -9.15 13.40 21.36
C VAL A 38 -9.73 14.75 21.78
N ILE A 39 -10.79 15.21 21.11
CA ILE A 39 -11.47 16.46 21.49
C ILE A 39 -12.08 16.35 22.89
N PHE A 40 -12.70 15.22 23.24
CA PHE A 40 -13.20 15.01 24.60
C PHE A 40 -12.11 15.17 25.65
N ILE A 41 -10.92 14.59 25.43
CA ILE A 41 -9.80 14.72 26.37
C ILE A 41 -9.30 16.18 26.44
N HIS A 42 -9.27 16.89 25.31
CA HIS A 42 -8.96 18.31 25.23
C HIS A 42 -9.91 19.14 26.11
N GLU A 43 -11.22 19.00 25.90
CA GLU A 43 -12.25 19.69 26.66
C GLU A 43 -12.24 19.29 28.14
N LEU A 44 -11.97 18.01 28.44
CA LEU A 44 -11.82 17.52 29.80
C LEU A 44 -10.68 18.24 30.52
N GLY A 45 -9.58 18.54 29.84
CA GLY A 45 -8.48 19.33 30.39
C GLY A 45 -8.93 20.71 30.85
N HIS A 46 -9.58 21.47 29.96
CA HIS A 46 -10.13 22.78 30.30
C HIS A 46 -11.11 22.70 31.46
N PHE A 47 -12.03 21.73 31.43
CA PHE A 47 -13.05 21.52 32.45
C PHE A 47 -12.46 21.22 33.83
N LEU A 48 -11.53 20.27 33.92
CA LEU A 48 -10.93 19.84 35.19
C LEU A 48 -10.14 20.98 35.84
N VAL A 49 -9.35 21.71 35.06
CA VAL A 49 -8.56 22.84 35.58
C VAL A 49 -9.46 24.02 35.96
N ALA A 50 -10.52 24.29 35.19
CA ALA A 50 -11.51 25.32 35.51
C ALA A 50 -12.23 25.02 36.83
N LYS A 51 -12.71 23.79 37.02
CA LYS A 51 -13.34 23.35 38.28
C LYS A 51 -12.37 23.41 39.45
N PHE A 52 -11.12 22.99 39.25
CA PHE A 52 -10.08 23.08 40.28
C PHE A 52 -9.76 24.54 40.68
N ALA A 53 -9.74 25.47 39.71
CA ALA A 53 -9.59 26.90 39.97
C ALA A 53 -10.85 27.56 40.55
N GLY A 54 -11.92 26.79 40.79
CA GLY A 54 -13.19 27.27 41.32
C GLY A 54 -13.99 28.12 40.33
N VAL A 55 -13.81 27.90 39.02
CA VAL A 55 -14.66 28.48 37.97
C VAL A 55 -15.91 27.63 37.82
N LYS A 56 -17.07 28.28 37.75
CA LYS A 56 -18.34 27.59 37.48
C LYS A 56 -18.40 27.18 36.01
N CYS A 57 -18.49 25.88 35.74
CA CYS A 57 -18.74 25.37 34.39
C CYS A 57 -20.22 24.98 34.27
N GLU A 58 -20.94 25.61 33.35
CA GLU A 58 -22.36 25.42 33.14
C GLU A 58 -22.65 24.23 32.22
N LYS A 59 -21.78 23.99 31.24
CA LYS A 59 -21.93 22.88 30.29
C LYS A 59 -20.61 22.19 30.01
N PHE A 60 -20.68 20.88 29.84
CA PHE A 60 -19.62 20.04 29.31
C PHE A 60 -20.21 19.12 28.24
N TYR A 61 -19.88 19.38 26.97
CA TYR A 61 -20.49 18.68 25.85
C TYR A 61 -19.45 18.00 24.97
N ILE A 62 -19.74 16.76 24.57
CA ILE A 62 -19.02 16.03 23.54
C ILE A 62 -19.85 16.11 22.26
N GLY A 63 -19.29 16.68 21.20
CA GLY A 63 -20.02 17.02 20.00
C GLY A 63 -20.85 18.31 20.14
N PHE A 64 -21.16 18.95 19.00
CA PHE A 64 -21.93 20.19 18.99
C PHE A 64 -23.43 19.94 19.08
N ASP A 65 -24.12 20.74 19.89
CA ASP A 65 -25.57 20.69 20.08
C ASP A 65 -26.33 21.63 19.13
N VAL A 66 -25.97 21.62 17.84
CA VAL A 66 -26.59 22.46 16.81
C VAL A 66 -27.70 21.66 16.09
N PRO A 67 -28.92 22.20 15.98
CA PRO A 67 -30.00 21.54 15.23
C PRO A 67 -29.68 21.53 13.74
N ILE A 68 -29.63 20.34 13.14
CA ILE A 68 -29.41 20.16 11.70
C ILE A 68 -30.76 20.02 11.00
N ARG A 69 -30.98 20.80 9.94
CA ARG A 69 -32.14 20.70 9.05
C ARG A 69 -31.68 20.22 7.67
N ILE A 70 -32.11 19.03 7.27
CA ILE A 70 -31.84 18.47 5.93
C ILE A 70 -33.19 18.32 5.24
N GLY A 71 -33.51 19.28 4.35
CA GLY A 71 -34.82 19.34 3.70
C GLY A 71 -35.98 19.46 4.72
N PRO A 72 -37.01 18.60 4.66
CA PRO A 72 -38.12 18.62 5.62
C PRO A 72 -37.77 17.97 6.97
N TRP A 73 -36.61 17.32 7.11
CA TRP A 73 -36.23 16.59 8.31
C TRP A 73 -35.44 17.50 9.27
N GLN A 74 -35.91 17.57 10.52
CA GLN A 74 -35.21 18.25 11.61
C GLN A 74 -34.64 17.21 12.56
N LEU A 75 -33.32 17.08 12.56
CA LEU A 75 -32.63 16.19 13.47
C LEU A 75 -32.55 16.84 14.86
N PRO A 76 -32.66 16.06 15.95
CA PRO A 76 -32.55 16.58 17.30
C PRO A 76 -31.14 17.14 17.52
N ALA A 77 -31.03 18.29 18.17
CA ALA A 77 -29.73 18.94 18.41
C ALA A 77 -28.79 18.10 19.31
N ARG A 78 -29.36 17.21 20.13
CA ARG A 78 -28.64 16.45 21.17
C ARG A 78 -29.10 15.00 21.17
N LEU A 79 -28.16 14.08 21.42
CA LEU A 79 -28.43 12.66 21.59
C LEU A 79 -28.77 12.31 23.05
N ALA A 80 -28.06 12.92 24.01
CA ALA A 80 -28.30 12.72 25.44
C ALA A 80 -27.90 13.96 26.24
N ARG A 81 -28.56 14.19 27.39
CA ARG A 81 -28.16 15.19 28.39
C ARG A 81 -28.52 14.74 29.80
N TRP A 82 -27.69 15.12 30.77
CA TRP A 82 -28.00 14.95 32.19
C TRP A 82 -27.35 16.08 33.00
N GLN A 83 -28.02 16.48 34.08
CA GLN A 83 -27.51 17.48 35.00
C GLN A 83 -26.81 16.77 36.16
N TRP A 84 -25.56 17.12 36.45
CA TRP A 84 -24.89 16.66 37.66
C TRP A 84 -24.22 17.83 38.38
N GLY A 85 -24.75 18.13 39.56
CA GLY A 85 -24.44 19.37 40.27
C GLY A 85 -24.85 20.60 39.47
N GLU A 86 -23.94 21.55 39.33
CA GLU A 86 -24.13 22.80 38.59
C GLU A 86 -23.80 22.72 37.09
N THR A 87 -23.35 21.55 36.60
CA THR A 87 -22.92 21.35 35.21
C THR A 87 -23.90 20.45 34.45
N GLU A 88 -24.33 20.90 33.27
CA GLU A 88 -25.05 20.09 32.30
C GLU A 88 -24.04 19.31 31.44
N TYR A 89 -24.11 17.98 31.49
CA TYR A 89 -23.32 17.10 30.64
C TYR A 89 -24.18 16.64 29.46
N GLY A 90 -23.61 16.58 28.26
CA GLY A 90 -24.37 16.15 27.09
C GLY A 90 -23.56 15.64 25.93
N VAL A 91 -24.25 14.97 25.02
CA VAL A 91 -23.72 14.47 23.75
C VAL A 91 -24.48 15.16 22.63
N GLY A 92 -23.79 15.98 21.85
CA GLY A 92 -24.32 16.64 20.66
C GLY A 92 -24.52 15.67 19.49
N ILE A 93 -25.37 16.04 18.53
CA ILE A 93 -25.60 15.19 17.35
C ILE A 93 -24.46 15.26 16.33
N ILE A 94 -23.64 16.32 16.38
CA ILE A 94 -22.48 16.49 15.50
C ILE A 94 -21.24 16.00 16.25
N PRO A 95 -20.61 14.89 15.86
CA PRO A 95 -19.45 14.32 16.57
C PRO A 95 -18.14 15.10 16.33
N LEU A 96 -18.17 16.17 15.53
CA LEU A 96 -17.03 17.00 15.16
C LEU A 96 -16.87 18.18 16.12
N GLY A 97 -16.48 17.93 17.37
CA GLY A 97 -16.26 19.00 18.34
C GLY A 97 -16.59 18.62 19.77
N GLY A 98 -16.58 19.63 20.63
CA GLY A 98 -16.92 19.61 22.03
C GLY A 98 -16.76 21.02 22.57
N TYR A 99 -17.34 21.30 23.73
CA TYR A 99 -17.10 22.59 24.39
C TYR A 99 -17.36 22.52 25.89
N VAL A 100 -16.63 23.38 26.60
CA VAL A 100 -16.88 23.70 28.01
C VAL A 100 -17.39 25.12 28.13
N LYS A 101 -18.66 25.28 28.52
CA LYS A 101 -19.19 26.62 28.82
C LYS A 101 -18.81 27.02 30.24
N MET A 102 -17.89 27.95 30.38
CA MET A 102 -17.46 28.51 31.66
C MET A 102 -18.18 29.84 31.93
N LEU A 103 -18.52 30.09 33.19
CA LEU A 103 -19.14 31.36 33.58
C LEU A 103 -18.19 32.53 33.29
N GLY A 104 -18.66 33.53 32.53
CA GLY A 104 -17.84 34.67 32.15
C GLY A 104 -16.91 34.46 30.96
N GLN A 105 -17.02 33.33 30.24
CA GLN A 105 -16.31 33.09 28.99
C GLN A 105 -17.29 32.55 27.93
N ASP A 106 -17.48 33.32 26.85
CA ASP A 106 -18.24 32.90 25.68
C ASP A 106 -17.38 33.18 24.44
N ASP A 107 -17.15 32.16 23.61
CA ASP A 107 -16.30 32.24 22.43
C ASP A 107 -16.98 33.00 21.28
N ASN A 108 -18.28 33.30 21.40
CA ASN A 108 -19.01 34.12 20.44
C ASN A 108 -18.93 35.61 20.81
N PRO A 109 -18.32 36.48 19.98
CA PRO A 109 -18.18 37.90 20.27
C PRO A 109 -19.53 38.63 20.43
N ALA A 110 -20.60 38.14 19.81
CA ALA A 110 -21.94 38.71 19.97
C ALA A 110 -22.53 38.47 21.36
N ARG A 111 -22.09 37.43 22.06
CA ARG A 111 -22.59 37.03 23.40
C ARG A 111 -21.61 37.35 24.52
N ALA A 112 -20.37 37.65 24.19
CA ALA A 112 -19.34 38.02 25.15
C ALA A 112 -19.70 39.27 25.97
N ALA A 113 -20.37 40.26 25.37
CA ALA A 113 -20.84 41.46 26.07
C ALA A 113 -21.94 41.14 27.10
N GLU A 114 -22.92 40.31 26.71
CA GLU A 114 -24.00 39.86 27.61
C GLU A 114 -23.44 39.03 28.78
N GLU A 115 -22.49 38.13 28.49
CA GLU A 115 -21.86 37.29 29.51
C GLU A 115 -20.97 38.12 30.45
N ALA A 116 -20.31 39.19 29.95
CA ALA A 116 -19.54 40.12 30.77
C ALA A 116 -20.41 40.98 31.70
N GLU A 117 -21.65 41.28 31.30
CA GLU A 117 -22.64 41.92 32.18
C GLU A 117 -23.19 40.93 33.21
N ARG A 118 -23.48 39.69 32.80
CA ARG A 118 -24.02 38.62 33.65
C ARG A 118 -23.14 38.29 34.87
N ILE A 119 -21.83 38.45 34.74
CA ILE A 119 -20.87 38.19 35.83
C ILE A 119 -20.67 39.39 36.77
N ARG A 120 -21.28 40.54 36.51
CA ARG A 120 -21.22 41.70 37.42
C ARG A 120 -22.21 41.51 38.57
N ILE A 121 -21.69 41.34 39.78
CA ILE A 121 -22.46 41.26 41.01
C ILE A 121 -22.33 42.59 41.75
N ARG A 122 -23.42 43.10 42.30
CA ARG A 122 -23.39 44.32 43.11
C ARG A 122 -22.65 44.05 44.42
N LYS A 123 -21.68 44.90 44.77
CA LYS A 123 -20.91 44.78 46.02
C LYS A 123 -21.82 44.92 47.24
N GLU A 124 -21.64 44.06 48.23
CA GLU A 124 -22.29 44.20 49.54
C GLU A 124 -21.80 45.51 50.20
N GLY A 125 -22.73 46.40 50.54
CA GLY A 125 -22.42 47.71 51.14
C GLY A 125 -22.28 48.90 50.17
N ALA A 126 -22.44 48.69 48.86
CA ALA A 126 -22.41 49.76 47.84
C ALA A 126 -23.74 50.54 47.75
N GLU A 127 -24.31 50.92 48.90
CA GLU A 127 -25.47 51.80 48.98
C GLU A 127 -25.04 53.24 48.69
N GLY A 128 -25.36 53.73 47.49
CA GLY A 128 -25.03 55.09 47.04
C GLY A 128 -23.88 55.20 46.04
N GLU A 129 -23.22 54.10 45.69
CA GLU A 129 -22.26 54.06 44.58
C GLU A 129 -22.99 53.84 43.25
N GLU A 130 -22.64 54.62 42.22
CA GLU A 130 -23.18 54.52 40.85
C GLU A 130 -22.06 54.17 39.84
N GLY A 131 -22.44 53.52 38.74
CA GLY A 131 -21.49 53.08 37.71
C GLY A 131 -20.67 51.85 38.12
N ASP A 132 -19.52 51.62 37.44
CA ASP A 132 -18.70 50.41 37.61
C ASP A 132 -18.15 50.22 39.04
N ALA A 133 -18.14 51.26 39.88
CA ALA A 133 -17.68 51.19 41.26
C ALA A 133 -18.55 50.29 42.15
N ALA A 134 -19.86 50.24 41.89
CA ALA A 134 -20.84 49.49 42.68
C ALA A 134 -20.84 47.97 42.40
N TYR A 135 -20.08 47.52 41.38
CA TYR A 135 -20.08 46.14 40.91
C TYR A 135 -18.71 45.49 41.06
N GLU A 136 -18.70 44.19 41.32
CA GLU A 136 -17.54 43.31 41.28
C GLU A 136 -17.81 42.11 40.37
N LEU A 137 -16.76 41.43 39.92
CA LEU A 137 -16.91 40.23 39.11
C LEU A 137 -17.22 39.03 40.02
N ASP A 138 -18.15 38.17 39.60
CA ASP A 138 -18.45 36.91 40.29
C ASP A 138 -17.13 36.16 40.53
N PRO A 139 -16.76 35.86 41.79
CA PRO A 139 -15.52 35.15 42.10
C PRO A 139 -15.41 33.77 41.44
N ARG A 140 -16.53 33.18 41.01
CA ARG A 140 -16.62 31.91 40.26
C ARG A 140 -16.59 32.10 38.74
N SER A 141 -16.53 33.33 38.24
CA SER A 141 -16.33 33.61 36.82
C SER A 141 -14.87 33.42 36.41
N TYR A 142 -14.65 33.02 35.16
CA TYR A 142 -13.32 32.89 34.57
C TYR A 142 -12.52 34.21 34.61
N PRO A 143 -13.06 35.39 34.24
CA PRO A 143 -12.33 36.66 34.28
C PRO A 143 -11.90 37.09 35.69
N ALA A 144 -12.64 36.71 36.74
CA ALA A 144 -12.30 37.02 38.13
C ALA A 144 -11.07 36.26 38.65
N LYS A 145 -10.63 35.19 37.97
CA LYS A 145 -9.46 34.41 38.38
C LYS A 145 -8.16 35.13 38.05
N SER A 146 -7.10 34.80 38.79
CA SER A 146 -5.75 35.33 38.55
C SER A 146 -5.24 34.94 37.16
N VAL A 147 -4.35 35.77 36.58
CA VAL A 147 -3.76 35.52 35.26
C VAL A 147 -3.15 34.12 35.14
N PRO A 148 -2.37 33.61 36.12
CA PRO A 148 -1.83 32.25 36.04
C PRO A 148 -2.91 31.16 36.01
N ALA A 149 -4.00 31.33 36.78
CA ALA A 149 -5.11 30.37 36.77
C ALA A 149 -5.81 30.36 35.41
N ARG A 150 -6.06 31.53 34.83
CA ARG A 150 -6.66 31.66 33.49
C ARG A 150 -5.77 31.05 32.39
N MET A 151 -4.47 31.33 32.44
CA MET A 151 -3.50 30.73 31.52
C MET A 151 -3.45 29.21 31.66
N ALA A 152 -3.49 28.68 32.90
CA ALA A 152 -3.53 27.24 33.13
C ALA A 152 -4.81 26.60 32.55
N ILE A 153 -5.98 27.24 32.72
CA ILE A 153 -7.25 26.77 32.16
C ILE A 153 -7.18 26.71 30.63
N ILE A 154 -6.75 27.79 29.96
CA ILE A 154 -6.63 27.80 28.48
C ILE A 154 -5.55 26.82 28.00
N SER A 155 -4.45 26.64 28.73
CA SER A 155 -3.39 25.72 28.29
C SER A 155 -3.71 24.25 28.55
N ALA A 156 -4.66 23.96 29.45
CA ALA A 156 -4.97 22.61 29.93
C ALA A 156 -5.36 21.66 28.80
N GLY A 157 -6.16 22.10 27.82
CA GLY A 157 -6.56 21.26 26.70
C GLY A 157 -5.37 20.81 25.84
N VAL A 158 -4.44 21.71 25.53
CA VAL A 158 -3.22 21.38 24.76
C VAL A 158 -2.32 20.44 25.55
N ILE A 159 -2.12 20.70 26.84
CA ILE A 159 -1.32 19.85 27.73
C ILE A 159 -1.92 18.43 27.82
N MET A 160 -3.25 18.32 27.98
CA MET A 160 -3.92 17.02 28.02
C MET A 160 -3.79 16.25 26.70
N ASN A 161 -3.84 16.93 25.55
CA ASN A 161 -3.59 16.27 24.26
C ASN A 161 -2.15 15.78 24.14
N LEU A 162 -1.16 16.55 24.59
CA LEU A 162 0.24 16.11 24.59
C LEU A 162 0.44 14.88 25.49
N LEU A 163 -0.12 14.90 26.70
CA LEU A 163 -0.07 13.74 27.61
C LEU A 163 -0.76 12.53 27.01
N SER A 164 -1.92 12.73 26.39
CA SER A 164 -2.67 11.65 25.74
C SER A 164 -1.90 11.07 24.56
N ALA A 165 -1.20 11.89 23.78
CA ALA A 165 -0.35 11.42 22.69
C ALA A 165 0.78 10.51 23.22
N ILE A 166 1.41 10.86 24.34
CA ILE A 166 2.43 10.01 24.98
C ILE A 166 1.82 8.69 25.46
N VAL A 167 0.64 8.74 26.09
CA VAL A 167 -0.06 7.53 26.55
C VAL A 167 -0.49 6.65 25.38
N PHE A 168 -1.07 7.22 24.32
CA PHE A 168 -1.46 6.47 23.13
C PHE A 168 -0.26 5.89 22.39
N ALA A 169 0.85 6.62 22.30
CA ALA A 169 2.10 6.07 21.77
C ALA A 169 2.56 4.89 22.64
N GLY A 170 2.59 5.04 23.96
CA GLY A 170 2.95 3.96 24.88
C GLY A 170 2.05 2.72 24.73
N ILE A 171 0.73 2.91 24.62
CA ILE A 171 -0.22 1.83 24.36
C ILE A 171 0.03 1.19 22.98
N ALA A 172 0.26 1.99 21.94
CA ALA A 172 0.51 1.48 20.59
C ALA A 172 1.80 0.64 20.54
N PHE A 173 2.89 1.10 21.15
CA PHE A 173 4.12 0.33 21.25
C PHE A 173 3.97 -0.90 22.15
N TRP A 174 3.14 -0.82 23.21
CA TRP A 174 2.86 -1.96 24.08
C TRP A 174 2.02 -3.05 23.38
N LEU A 175 1.07 -2.66 22.52
CA LEU A 175 0.28 -3.58 21.71
C LEU A 175 1.07 -4.18 20.54
N GLY A 176 2.25 -3.64 20.22
CA GLY A 176 3.03 -3.98 19.04
C GLY A 176 2.53 -3.22 17.80
N VAL A 177 3.47 -2.78 16.96
CA VAL A 177 3.14 -2.11 15.69
C VAL A 177 3.53 -3.04 14.55
N SER A 178 2.51 -3.52 13.83
CA SER A 178 2.71 -4.28 12.61
C SER A 178 3.24 -3.35 11.52
N PHE A 179 4.33 -3.73 10.89
CA PHE A 179 4.91 -3.02 9.75
C PHE A 179 5.22 -3.99 8.63
N MET A 180 5.26 -3.47 7.40
CA MET A 180 5.69 -4.22 6.24
C MET A 180 7.21 -4.11 6.13
N PRO A 181 7.97 -5.22 6.22
CA PRO A 181 9.42 -5.16 6.15
C PRO A 181 9.89 -4.78 4.74
N CYS A 182 11.09 -4.22 4.63
CA CYS A 182 11.75 -3.93 3.36
C CYS A 182 12.30 -5.20 2.66
N GLU A 183 11.43 -6.18 2.41
CA GLU A 183 11.75 -7.39 1.65
C GLU A 183 11.11 -7.32 0.26
N ILE A 184 11.90 -7.60 -0.78
CA ILE A 184 11.51 -7.43 -2.18
C ILE A 184 10.70 -8.63 -2.64
N GLY A 185 9.42 -8.42 -2.92
CA GLY A 185 8.50 -9.41 -3.50
C GLY A 185 8.64 -9.55 -5.00
N GLY A 186 8.99 -8.49 -5.71
CA GLY A 186 9.14 -8.49 -7.15
C GLY A 186 10.00 -7.33 -7.65
N VAL A 187 10.56 -7.49 -8.85
CA VAL A 187 11.45 -6.50 -9.49
C VAL A 187 11.07 -6.33 -10.95
N THR A 188 10.48 -5.20 -11.32
CA THR A 188 9.97 -5.00 -12.68
C THR A 188 11.09 -5.15 -13.72
N PRO A 189 10.94 -6.00 -14.75
CA PRO A 189 11.88 -6.15 -15.85
C PRO A 189 12.38 -4.81 -16.43
N GLY A 190 13.70 -4.67 -16.56
CA GLY A 190 14.34 -3.47 -17.13
C GLY A 190 14.30 -2.22 -16.25
N SER A 191 13.66 -2.25 -15.08
CA SER A 191 13.66 -1.14 -14.12
C SER A 191 15.06 -0.85 -13.55
N PRO A 192 15.29 0.32 -12.91
CA PRO A 192 16.57 0.59 -12.26
C PRO A 192 16.99 -0.47 -11.24
N ALA A 193 16.05 -0.98 -10.43
CA ALA A 193 16.32 -2.03 -9.47
C ALA A 193 16.76 -3.32 -10.16
N TRP A 194 16.07 -3.70 -11.23
CA TRP A 194 16.41 -4.88 -12.02
C TRP A 194 17.80 -4.75 -12.65
N GLN A 195 18.13 -3.59 -13.23
CA GLN A 195 19.44 -3.30 -13.84
C GLN A 195 20.57 -3.31 -12.81
N ALA A 196 20.32 -2.80 -11.60
CA ALA A 196 21.27 -2.81 -10.49
C ALA A 196 21.47 -4.21 -9.87
N GLY A 197 20.63 -5.19 -10.23
CA GLY A 197 20.76 -6.56 -9.77
C GLY A 197 20.03 -6.87 -8.47
N LEU A 198 19.01 -6.08 -8.10
CA LEU A 198 18.05 -6.47 -7.08
C LEU A 198 17.23 -7.68 -7.56
N ARG A 199 16.87 -8.55 -6.62
CA ARG A 199 16.20 -9.83 -6.88
C ARG A 199 15.05 -10.04 -5.89
N GLN A 200 14.10 -10.90 -6.27
CA GLN A 200 13.06 -11.34 -5.35
C GLN A 200 13.67 -12.06 -4.13
N GLY A 201 13.18 -11.76 -2.93
CA GLY A 201 13.66 -12.29 -1.66
C GLY A 201 14.83 -11.51 -1.05
N ASP A 202 15.34 -10.50 -1.74
CA ASP A 202 16.31 -9.57 -1.17
C ASP A 202 15.69 -8.79 -0.01
N LYS A 203 16.39 -8.72 1.13
CA LYS A 203 16.01 -7.86 2.25
C LYS A 203 16.90 -6.63 2.30
N ILE A 204 16.32 -5.44 2.19
CA ILE A 204 17.04 -4.17 2.34
C ILE A 204 17.22 -3.89 3.83
N LEU A 205 18.46 -3.65 4.23
CA LEU A 205 18.86 -3.44 5.62
C LEU A 205 19.33 -2.02 5.91
N GLN A 206 19.75 -1.27 4.88
CA GLN A 206 20.28 0.08 5.06
C GLN A 206 20.14 0.93 3.80
N PHE A 207 19.93 2.24 4.00
CA PHE A 207 20.01 3.29 2.98
C PHE A 207 21.25 4.14 3.20
N GLY A 208 22.04 4.35 2.15
CA GLY A 208 23.30 5.06 2.22
C GLY A 208 24.36 4.29 3.02
N ARG A 209 25.63 4.61 2.79
CA ARG A 209 26.76 3.95 3.48
C ARG A 209 27.01 4.48 4.89
N ASP A 210 26.43 5.63 5.21
CA ASP A 210 26.56 6.30 6.49
C ASP A 210 25.42 5.86 7.42
N GLY A 211 25.64 4.79 8.18
CA GLY A 211 24.60 4.25 9.06
C GLY A 211 24.92 2.87 9.61
N LYS A 212 23.91 2.24 10.21
CA LYS A 212 23.96 0.85 10.67
C LYS A 212 22.82 0.05 10.02
N PRO A 213 23.06 -1.23 9.69
CA PRO A 213 22.01 -2.11 9.20
C PRO A 213 20.89 -2.29 10.23
N SER A 214 19.64 -2.37 9.76
CA SER A 214 18.45 -2.61 10.58
C SER A 214 17.58 -3.71 9.96
N GLU A 215 17.15 -4.66 10.79
CA GLU A 215 16.18 -5.70 10.41
C GLU A 215 14.75 -5.19 10.29
N PHE A 216 14.51 -3.97 10.78
CA PHE A 216 13.19 -3.37 11.01
C PHE A 216 12.96 -2.14 10.13
N LEU A 217 13.51 -2.10 8.92
CA LEU A 217 13.16 -1.06 7.95
C LEU A 217 11.73 -1.28 7.43
N TRP A 218 10.96 -0.21 7.35
CA TRP A 218 9.56 -0.21 6.95
C TRP A 218 9.42 0.16 5.48
N TRP A 219 8.72 -0.68 4.72
CA TRP A 219 8.53 -0.49 3.28
C TRP A 219 7.86 0.85 2.96
N ASP A 220 6.73 1.14 3.60
CA ASP A 220 5.92 2.32 3.27
C ASP A 220 6.46 3.62 3.85
N TRP A 221 7.25 3.56 4.93
CA TRP A 221 7.83 4.74 5.57
C TRP A 221 9.28 4.95 5.11
N ASP A 222 10.20 4.07 5.49
CA ASP A 222 11.63 4.30 5.25
C ASP A 222 11.99 4.20 3.76
N LEU A 223 11.63 3.09 3.11
CA LEU A 223 12.03 2.83 1.71
C LEU A 223 11.34 3.79 0.72
N ARG A 224 10.00 3.93 0.82
CA ARG A 224 9.27 4.84 -0.08
C ARG A 224 9.69 6.29 0.12
N GLN A 225 9.94 6.74 1.35
CA GLN A 225 10.37 8.10 1.62
C GLN A 225 11.77 8.35 1.04
N GLU A 226 12.72 7.44 1.24
CA GLU A 226 14.08 7.56 0.69
C GLU A 226 14.05 7.65 -0.86
N ILE A 227 13.30 6.75 -1.51
CA ILE A 227 13.13 6.79 -2.96
C ILE A 227 12.46 8.09 -3.41
N ALA A 228 11.39 8.53 -2.75
CA ALA A 228 10.69 9.76 -3.13
C ALA A 228 11.60 11.00 -2.98
N GLN A 229 12.38 11.07 -1.90
CA GLN A 229 13.27 12.20 -1.61
C GLN A 229 14.44 12.31 -2.60
N SER A 230 14.95 11.19 -3.10
CA SER A 230 16.03 11.22 -4.10
C SER A 230 15.60 11.89 -5.41
N GLY A 231 14.30 11.94 -5.71
CA GLY A 231 13.71 12.55 -6.90
C GLY A 231 13.34 14.03 -6.81
N LEU A 232 13.50 14.69 -5.64
CA LEU A 232 13.04 16.06 -5.42
C LEU A 232 13.81 17.11 -6.24
N SER A 233 15.07 16.85 -6.59
CA SER A 233 15.96 17.78 -7.31
C SER A 233 15.76 17.84 -8.84
N GLY A 234 14.66 17.31 -9.37
CA GLY A 234 14.40 17.24 -10.81
C GLY A 234 15.16 16.10 -11.50
N GLN A 235 16.44 15.89 -11.18
CA GLN A 235 17.19 14.67 -11.50
C GLN A 235 17.27 13.76 -10.26
N PRO A 236 16.88 12.47 -10.37
CA PRO A 236 16.97 11.52 -9.28
C PRO A 236 18.42 11.24 -8.88
N ARG A 237 18.73 11.29 -7.58
CA ARG A 237 20.04 10.88 -7.06
C ARG A 237 20.10 9.36 -6.91
N SER A 238 21.29 8.79 -7.10
CA SER A 238 21.57 7.40 -6.72
C SER A 238 21.40 7.18 -5.22
N ILE A 239 20.97 5.98 -4.87
CA ILE A 239 20.79 5.49 -3.50
C ILE A 239 21.62 4.22 -3.36
N ASP A 240 22.52 4.18 -2.38
CA ASP A 240 23.21 2.94 -1.99
C ASP A 240 22.29 2.14 -1.06
N LEU A 241 22.06 0.86 -1.38
CA LEU A 241 21.27 -0.07 -0.58
C LEU A 241 22.16 -1.20 -0.08
N LEU A 242 22.18 -1.43 1.24
CA LEU A 242 22.72 -2.67 1.78
C LEU A 242 21.62 -3.72 1.74
N VAL A 243 21.89 -4.82 1.05
CA VAL A 243 20.90 -5.88 0.81
C VAL A 243 21.45 -7.21 1.28
N ARG A 244 20.64 -7.95 2.03
CA ARG A 244 20.88 -9.36 2.34
C ARG A 244 20.16 -10.23 1.32
N ARG A 245 20.93 -11.08 0.65
CA ARG A 245 20.43 -12.08 -0.30
C ARG A 245 19.85 -13.29 0.43
N ALA A 246 19.17 -14.16 -0.32
CA ALA A 246 18.61 -15.41 0.22
C ALA A 246 19.66 -16.36 0.82
N ASP A 247 20.92 -16.30 0.38
CA ASP A 247 22.05 -17.07 0.93
C ASP A 247 22.62 -16.47 2.23
N GLY A 248 22.06 -15.36 2.71
CA GLY A 248 22.50 -14.63 3.89
C GLY A 248 23.64 -13.65 3.64
N LYS A 249 24.21 -13.59 2.44
CA LYS A 249 25.29 -12.65 2.11
C LYS A 249 24.75 -11.23 1.98
N GLU A 250 25.47 -10.29 2.59
CA GLU A 250 25.17 -8.86 2.49
C GLU A 250 26.02 -8.21 1.39
N THR A 251 25.39 -7.36 0.57
CA THR A 251 26.04 -6.65 -0.53
C THR A 251 25.48 -5.25 -0.69
N TRP A 252 26.34 -4.31 -1.06
CA TRP A 252 25.92 -2.97 -1.48
C TRP A 252 25.47 -2.99 -2.93
N ILE A 253 24.37 -2.29 -3.20
CA ILE A 253 23.79 -2.11 -4.53
C ILE A 253 23.44 -0.63 -4.70
N GLU A 254 24.05 0.02 -5.68
CA GLU A 254 23.69 1.38 -6.06
C GLU A 254 22.52 1.34 -7.05
N VAL A 255 21.45 2.09 -6.75
CA VAL A 255 20.29 2.21 -7.64
C VAL A 255 19.93 3.67 -7.85
N THR A 256 19.74 4.08 -9.11
CA THR A 256 19.27 5.43 -9.46
C THR A 256 17.79 5.37 -9.84
N PRO A 257 16.87 5.96 -9.06
CA PRO A 257 15.45 5.92 -9.39
C PRO A 257 15.12 6.58 -10.73
N SER A 258 14.04 6.13 -11.36
CA SER A 258 13.58 6.63 -12.65
C SER A 258 12.33 7.50 -12.51
N ARG A 259 12.24 8.51 -13.38
CA ARG A 259 11.05 9.36 -13.57
C ARG A 259 10.03 8.76 -14.53
N TYR A 260 10.33 7.62 -15.16
CA TYR A 260 9.51 7.02 -16.22
C TYR A 260 8.01 6.96 -15.91
N LEU A 261 7.63 6.53 -14.70
CA LEU A 261 6.21 6.48 -14.30
C LEU A 261 5.57 7.85 -14.08
N ILE A 262 6.34 8.85 -13.67
CA ILE A 262 5.87 10.23 -13.57
C ILE A 262 5.59 10.77 -14.97
N ASP A 263 6.49 10.52 -15.91
CA ASP A 263 6.40 11.05 -17.28
C ASP A 263 5.22 10.42 -18.05
N LEU A 264 4.77 9.22 -17.63
CA LEU A 264 3.55 8.57 -18.12
C LEU A 264 2.27 8.96 -17.35
N GLU A 265 2.37 9.87 -16.37
CA GLU A 265 1.27 10.27 -15.48
C GLU A 265 0.70 9.12 -14.63
N LEU A 266 1.48 8.05 -14.43
CA LEU A 266 1.08 6.86 -13.66
C LEU A 266 1.54 6.91 -12.20
N ALA A 267 2.44 7.83 -11.84
CA ALA A 267 2.94 8.00 -10.48
C ALA A 267 3.24 9.47 -10.15
N LYS A 268 3.20 9.82 -8.86
CA LYS A 268 3.57 11.15 -8.36
C LYS A 268 5.04 11.28 -7.96
N PHE A 269 5.73 10.15 -7.80
CA PHE A 269 7.09 10.08 -7.31
C PHE A 269 7.94 9.15 -8.19
N VAL A 270 9.26 9.33 -8.12
CA VAL A 270 10.22 8.47 -8.81
C VAL A 270 10.12 7.04 -8.27
N SER A 271 10.56 6.07 -9.06
CA SER A 271 10.48 4.66 -8.69
C SER A 271 11.73 3.90 -9.11
N VAL A 272 12.05 2.83 -8.38
CA VAL A 272 13.13 1.90 -8.76
C VAL A 272 12.58 0.62 -9.40
N GLY A 273 11.26 0.39 -9.36
CA GLY A 273 10.61 -0.80 -9.94
C GLY A 273 10.68 -2.04 -9.05
N ILE A 274 10.40 -1.90 -7.75
CA ILE A 274 10.27 -3.02 -6.81
C ILE A 274 8.89 -3.04 -6.15
N THR A 275 8.41 -4.23 -5.81
CA THR A 275 7.15 -4.46 -5.10
C THR A 275 7.40 -5.17 -3.77
N PRO A 276 6.58 -4.92 -2.73
CA PRO A 276 6.76 -5.54 -1.43
C PRO A 276 6.49 -7.03 -1.47
N MET A 277 7.17 -7.77 -0.59
CA MET A 277 6.96 -9.21 -0.40
C MET A 277 5.51 -9.52 -0.03
N ARG A 278 4.89 -10.46 -0.74
CA ARG A 278 3.57 -10.99 -0.41
C ARG A 278 3.68 -12.01 0.73
N SER A 279 2.61 -12.17 1.50
CA SER A 279 2.53 -13.18 2.56
C SER A 279 1.97 -14.50 2.02
N THR A 280 2.33 -15.62 2.63
CA THR A 280 1.64 -16.91 2.42
C THR A 280 0.29 -17.01 3.13
N THR A 281 -0.07 -15.99 3.93
CA THR A 281 -1.39 -15.85 4.55
C THR A 281 -2.38 -15.32 3.51
N LEU A 282 -3.47 -16.07 3.30
CA LEU A 282 -4.49 -15.74 2.32
C LEU A 282 -5.38 -14.59 2.82
N SER A 283 -5.46 -13.52 2.05
CA SER A 283 -6.38 -12.39 2.26
C SER A 283 -7.60 -12.48 1.34
N GLU A 284 -8.57 -11.58 1.49
CA GLU A 284 -9.65 -11.44 0.51
C GLU A 284 -9.26 -10.41 -0.58
N PRO A 285 -9.49 -10.70 -1.88
CA PRO A 285 -9.94 -11.98 -2.42
C PRO A 285 -8.84 -13.05 -2.38
N ILE A 286 -9.20 -14.30 -2.07
CA ILE A 286 -8.24 -15.41 -1.89
C ILE A 286 -7.51 -15.76 -3.20
N ALA A 287 -8.21 -15.66 -4.33
CA ALA A 287 -7.73 -16.13 -5.62
C ALA A 287 -8.39 -15.36 -6.76
N ASP A 288 -7.64 -15.09 -7.82
CA ASP A 288 -8.18 -14.51 -9.04
C ASP A 288 -9.27 -15.40 -9.63
N PRO A 289 -10.37 -14.86 -10.19
CA PRO A 289 -11.49 -15.64 -10.70
C PRO A 289 -11.11 -16.72 -11.72
N ALA A 290 -10.07 -16.46 -12.53
CA ALA A 290 -9.61 -17.37 -13.58
C ALA A 290 -8.54 -18.38 -13.13
N SER A 291 -8.07 -18.30 -11.88
CA SER A 291 -6.97 -19.14 -11.38
C SER A 291 -7.41 -20.55 -10.95
N PRO A 292 -6.51 -21.55 -10.97
CA PRO A 292 -6.73 -22.84 -10.33
C PRO A 292 -7.10 -22.74 -8.86
N ALA A 293 -6.51 -21.79 -8.13
CA ALA A 293 -6.80 -21.59 -6.71
C ALA A 293 -8.29 -21.26 -6.47
N ARG A 294 -8.95 -20.55 -7.40
CA ARG A 294 -10.40 -20.27 -7.32
C ARG A 294 -11.26 -21.54 -7.33
N ARG A 295 -10.83 -22.58 -8.05
CA ARG A 295 -11.54 -23.87 -8.16
C ARG A 295 -11.54 -24.66 -6.85
N LEU A 296 -10.60 -24.37 -5.94
CA LEU A 296 -10.52 -25.00 -4.62
C LEU A 296 -11.70 -24.60 -3.71
N GLY A 297 -12.34 -23.47 -3.99
CA GLY A 297 -13.53 -23.01 -3.28
C GLY A 297 -13.34 -22.98 -1.77
N ALA A 298 -14.24 -23.62 -1.03
CA ALA A 298 -14.28 -23.60 0.44
C ALA A 298 -13.09 -24.31 1.14
N GLN A 299 -12.20 -24.96 0.39
CA GLN A 299 -10.97 -25.55 0.92
C GLN A 299 -9.99 -24.48 1.41
N LEU A 300 -9.98 -23.31 0.77
CA LEU A 300 -9.24 -22.13 1.16
C LEU A 300 -10.16 -21.13 1.85
N ARG A 301 -9.66 -20.48 2.91
CA ARG A 301 -10.39 -19.45 3.65
C ARG A 301 -9.47 -18.26 3.93
N PRO A 302 -10.04 -17.05 4.11
CA PRO A 302 -9.23 -15.90 4.53
C PRO A 302 -8.59 -16.20 5.89
N GLY A 303 -7.31 -15.86 6.02
CA GLY A 303 -6.47 -16.14 7.18
C GLY A 303 -5.82 -17.53 7.18
N ASP A 304 -6.16 -18.44 6.25
CA ASP A 304 -5.40 -19.67 6.07
C ASP A 304 -3.95 -19.33 5.66
N ARG A 305 -2.98 -20.12 6.13
CA ARG A 305 -1.55 -19.92 5.86
C ARG A 305 -1.00 -21.08 5.07
N ILE A 306 -0.33 -20.81 3.96
CA ILE A 306 0.43 -21.84 3.25
C ILE A 306 1.78 -21.99 3.97
N VAL A 307 2.03 -23.19 4.53
CA VAL A 307 3.21 -23.44 5.39
C VAL A 307 4.18 -24.45 4.79
N ALA A 308 3.79 -25.15 3.72
CA ALA A 308 4.66 -26.02 2.94
C ALA A 308 4.11 -26.23 1.53
N VAL A 309 4.99 -26.59 0.60
CA VAL A 309 4.66 -27.03 -0.76
C VAL A 309 5.39 -28.33 -1.08
N ASP A 310 4.68 -29.36 -1.55
CA ASP A 310 5.22 -30.71 -1.86
C ASP A 310 6.07 -31.31 -0.72
N GLY A 311 5.67 -31.07 0.54
CA GLY A 311 6.40 -31.53 1.72
C GLY A 311 7.61 -30.66 2.11
N HIS A 312 7.99 -29.67 1.31
CA HIS A 312 8.99 -28.67 1.66
C HIS A 312 8.36 -27.59 2.56
N ALA A 313 8.65 -27.68 3.87
CA ALA A 313 8.19 -26.69 4.84
C ALA A 313 8.96 -25.38 4.71
N PHE A 314 8.24 -24.26 4.74
CA PHE A 314 8.84 -22.93 4.70
C PHE A 314 9.48 -22.55 6.04
N ASP A 315 10.51 -21.71 5.97
CA ASP A 315 11.24 -21.26 7.16
C ASP A 315 10.38 -20.35 8.06
N ARG A 316 9.86 -20.94 9.14
CA ARG A 316 9.06 -20.21 10.14
C ARG A 316 9.87 -19.22 10.97
N SER A 317 11.21 -19.29 10.98
CA SER A 317 12.02 -18.31 11.69
C SER A 317 11.94 -16.92 11.05
N LYS A 318 11.53 -16.84 9.78
CA LYS A 318 11.28 -15.60 9.04
C LYS A 318 9.86 -15.06 9.19
N ALA A 319 9.01 -15.75 9.95
CA ALA A 319 7.63 -15.30 10.13
C ALA A 319 7.58 -13.99 10.93
N THR A 320 6.65 -13.11 10.57
CA THR A 320 6.35 -11.91 11.37
C THR A 320 5.81 -12.30 12.74
N GLU A 321 5.69 -11.35 13.67
CA GLU A 321 5.07 -11.58 14.98
C GLU A 321 3.63 -12.11 14.86
N ASN A 322 2.92 -11.75 13.79
CA ASN A 322 1.59 -12.26 13.49
C ASN A 322 1.60 -13.69 12.91
N GLY A 323 2.78 -14.26 12.62
CA GLY A 323 2.95 -15.57 12.02
C GLY A 323 2.83 -15.58 10.49
N ASP A 324 2.92 -14.41 9.84
CA ASP A 324 2.92 -14.30 8.39
C ASP A 324 4.30 -14.69 7.84
N ILE A 325 4.33 -15.65 6.92
CA ILE A 325 5.57 -16.12 6.31
C ILE A 325 5.76 -15.39 4.97
N PRO A 326 6.96 -14.87 4.66
CA PRO A 326 7.29 -14.34 3.34
C PRO A 326 6.98 -15.33 2.21
N GLY A 327 6.30 -14.86 1.17
CA GLY A 327 5.82 -15.67 0.04
C GLY A 327 6.87 -16.06 -0.98
N ALA A 328 8.11 -15.54 -0.87
CA ALA A 328 9.17 -15.74 -1.87
C ALA A 328 9.44 -17.22 -2.15
N GLU A 329 9.54 -18.05 -1.11
CA GLU A 329 9.84 -19.48 -1.26
C GLU A 329 8.72 -20.20 -2.02
N LEU A 330 7.46 -19.88 -1.73
CA LEU A 330 6.30 -20.43 -2.44
C LEU A 330 6.28 -19.96 -3.90
N GLU A 331 6.39 -18.65 -4.14
CA GLU A 331 6.34 -18.08 -5.50
C GLU A 331 7.45 -18.65 -6.38
N GLN A 332 8.69 -18.68 -5.87
CA GLN A 332 9.82 -19.27 -6.60
C GLN A 332 9.63 -20.77 -6.85
N TYR A 333 9.06 -21.52 -5.92
CA TYR A 333 8.78 -22.94 -6.12
C TYR A 333 7.76 -23.14 -7.26
N LEU A 334 6.68 -22.36 -7.26
CA LEU A 334 5.65 -22.43 -8.30
C LEU A 334 6.22 -22.04 -9.68
N LEU A 335 7.08 -21.01 -9.74
CA LEU A 335 7.72 -20.57 -10.99
C LEU A 335 8.71 -21.59 -11.56
N ARG A 336 9.33 -22.42 -10.70
CA ARG A 336 10.18 -23.55 -11.14
C ARG A 336 9.38 -24.79 -11.54
N HIS A 337 8.11 -24.87 -11.14
CA HIS A 337 7.22 -26.00 -11.40
C HIS A 337 5.90 -25.60 -12.08
N PRO A 338 5.93 -24.78 -13.15
CA PRO A 338 4.72 -24.15 -13.71
C PRO A 338 3.73 -25.17 -14.31
N ASP A 339 4.22 -26.35 -14.70
CA ASP A 339 3.42 -27.40 -15.35
C ASP A 339 3.02 -28.54 -14.38
N LYS A 340 3.38 -28.45 -13.09
CA LYS A 340 3.11 -29.53 -12.12
C LYS A 340 1.92 -29.17 -11.25
N THR A 341 1.14 -30.20 -10.91
CA THR A 341 0.22 -30.11 -9.76
C THR A 341 1.07 -30.19 -8.49
N VAL A 342 0.83 -29.29 -7.54
CA VAL A 342 1.58 -29.20 -6.29
C VAL A 342 0.67 -29.43 -5.08
N GLU A 343 1.17 -30.08 -4.05
CA GLU A 343 0.49 -30.25 -2.77
C GLU A 343 0.81 -29.08 -1.84
N LEU A 344 -0.17 -28.23 -1.52
CA LEU A 344 -0.01 -27.19 -0.51
C LEU A 344 -0.42 -27.72 0.86
N THR A 345 0.41 -27.49 1.86
CA THR A 345 0.04 -27.69 3.27
C THR A 345 -0.46 -26.38 3.84
N ILE A 346 -1.72 -26.39 4.28
CA ILE A 346 -2.44 -25.23 4.80
C ILE A 346 -2.56 -25.37 6.31
N GLU A 347 -2.09 -24.36 7.03
CA GLU A 347 -2.38 -24.17 8.45
C GLU A 347 -3.54 -23.18 8.58
N ARG A 348 -4.65 -23.65 9.15
CA ARG A 348 -5.77 -22.80 9.49
C ARG A 348 -5.63 -22.34 10.95
N PRO A 349 -5.46 -21.02 11.19
CA PRO A 349 -5.38 -20.51 12.55
C PRO A 349 -6.69 -20.77 13.29
N ALA A 350 -6.56 -21.02 14.58
CA ALA A 350 -7.71 -21.32 15.41
C ALA A 350 -8.51 -20.06 15.75
N LYS A 351 -9.84 -20.19 15.85
CA LYS A 351 -10.68 -19.16 16.45
C LYS A 351 -10.84 -19.44 17.95
N GLY A 352 -10.44 -18.49 18.79
CA GLY A 352 -10.56 -18.58 20.26
C GLY A 352 -9.56 -19.58 20.87
N LYS A 353 -10.01 -20.38 21.85
CA LYS A 353 -9.15 -21.34 22.59
C LYS A 353 -8.84 -22.65 21.85
N LYS A 354 -9.14 -22.76 20.56
CA LYS A 354 -8.89 -23.99 19.79
C LYS A 354 -7.42 -24.06 19.34
N SER A 355 -6.95 -25.26 19.00
CA SER A 355 -5.64 -25.43 18.34
C SER A 355 -5.77 -25.21 16.82
N PRO A 356 -4.71 -24.74 16.15
CA PRO A 356 -4.66 -24.66 14.69
C PRO A 356 -4.87 -26.04 14.07
N THR A 357 -5.47 -26.08 12.88
CA THR A 357 -5.65 -27.33 12.12
C THR A 357 -4.84 -27.28 10.84
N THR A 358 -4.25 -28.40 10.44
CA THR A 358 -3.51 -28.51 9.19
C THR A 358 -4.24 -29.43 8.23
N HIS A 359 -4.34 -29.02 6.97
CA HIS A 359 -4.88 -29.84 5.89
C HIS A 359 -4.08 -29.65 4.60
N ARG A 360 -4.11 -30.66 3.72
CA ARG A 360 -3.39 -30.66 2.45
C ARG A 360 -4.37 -30.49 1.31
N ILE A 361 -3.96 -29.74 0.28
CA ILE A 361 -4.75 -29.50 -0.92
C ILE A 361 -3.87 -29.67 -2.16
N GLN A 362 -4.47 -30.10 -3.26
CA GLN A 362 -3.80 -30.22 -4.55
C GLN A 362 -4.11 -28.96 -5.38
N LEU A 363 -3.09 -28.20 -5.74
CA LEU A 363 -3.20 -27.04 -6.61
C LEU A 363 -2.73 -27.42 -8.02
N GLU A 364 -3.66 -27.41 -8.97
CA GLU A 364 -3.36 -27.64 -10.38
C GLU A 364 -2.51 -26.48 -10.97
N PRO A 365 -1.68 -26.76 -11.98
CA PRO A 365 -0.86 -25.74 -12.62
C PRO A 365 -1.71 -24.62 -13.24
N GLN A 366 -1.21 -23.38 -13.14
CA GLN A 366 -1.81 -22.24 -13.83
C GLN A 366 -1.45 -22.31 -15.31
N GLN A 367 -2.41 -22.71 -16.13
CA GLN A 367 -2.23 -22.70 -17.59
C GLN A 367 -2.21 -21.26 -18.10
N TRP A 368 -1.26 -20.98 -19.00
CA TRP A 368 -1.28 -19.75 -19.78
C TRP A 368 -2.43 -19.79 -20.77
N ARG A 369 -3.15 -18.68 -20.87
CA ARG A 369 -4.19 -18.49 -21.86
C ARG A 369 -3.65 -17.51 -22.88
N ASP A 370 -3.49 -17.98 -24.11
CA ASP A 370 -3.15 -17.14 -25.23
C ASP A 370 -4.18 -17.32 -26.36
N VAL A 371 -4.13 -16.40 -27.31
CA VAL A 371 -4.93 -16.47 -28.55
C VAL A 371 -4.11 -17.04 -29.71
N GLY A 372 -2.86 -17.45 -29.46
CA GLY A 372 -1.91 -17.96 -30.45
C GLY A 372 -1.14 -16.90 -31.24
N ILE A 373 -1.05 -15.67 -30.74
CA ILE A 373 -0.19 -14.62 -31.33
C ILE A 373 1.16 -14.63 -30.63
N ILE A 374 2.24 -14.76 -31.40
CA ILE A 374 3.60 -14.60 -30.91
C ILE A 374 4.07 -13.21 -31.28
N CYS A 375 4.21 -12.32 -30.29
CA CYS A 375 4.68 -10.96 -30.50
C CYS A 375 6.18 -10.93 -30.78
N ARG A 376 6.61 -10.01 -31.65
CA ARG A 376 8.03 -9.81 -31.94
C ARG A 376 8.78 -9.28 -30.72
N ALA A 377 9.96 -9.84 -30.46
CA ALA A 377 10.89 -9.29 -29.47
C ALA A 377 11.50 -7.99 -30.00
N GLY A 378 11.39 -6.91 -29.23
CA GLY A 378 12.09 -5.67 -29.49
C GLY A 378 13.60 -5.78 -29.26
N PRO A 379 14.36 -4.71 -29.57
CA PRO A 379 15.76 -4.63 -29.19
C PRO A 379 15.89 -4.68 -27.66
N ILE A 380 16.99 -5.27 -27.18
CA ILE A 380 17.34 -5.34 -25.76
C ILE A 380 17.33 -3.92 -25.20
N ALA A 381 16.43 -3.64 -24.27
CA ALA A 381 16.30 -2.31 -23.68
C ALA A 381 17.20 -2.16 -22.45
N ALA A 382 17.45 -3.25 -21.74
CA ALA A 382 18.27 -3.25 -20.53
C ALA A 382 19.06 -4.56 -20.40
N VAL A 383 20.29 -4.43 -19.87
CA VAL A 383 21.15 -5.54 -19.49
C VAL A 383 21.49 -5.37 -18.02
N ARG A 384 21.28 -6.42 -17.22
CA ARG A 384 21.52 -6.38 -15.78
C ARG A 384 23.02 -6.38 -15.47
N THR A 385 23.43 -5.55 -14.54
CA THR A 385 24.84 -5.43 -14.13
C THR A 385 25.37 -6.76 -13.60
N GLY A 386 26.54 -7.19 -14.09
CA GLY A 386 27.17 -8.46 -13.69
C GLY A 386 26.45 -9.73 -14.15
N SER A 387 25.44 -9.63 -15.03
CA SER A 387 24.75 -10.80 -15.58
C SER A 387 25.62 -11.55 -16.60
N PRO A 388 25.29 -12.82 -16.92
CA PRO A 388 25.96 -13.56 -17.99
C PRO A 388 25.96 -12.82 -19.33
N ALA A 389 24.85 -12.13 -19.68
CA ALA A 389 24.77 -11.32 -20.88
C ALA A 389 25.73 -10.13 -20.86
N ALA A 390 25.84 -9.43 -19.72
CA ALA A 390 26.78 -8.33 -19.55
C ALA A 390 28.24 -8.81 -19.71
N VAL A 391 28.59 -9.93 -19.07
CA VAL A 391 29.92 -10.53 -19.14
C VAL A 391 30.26 -10.98 -20.56
N ALA A 392 29.28 -11.52 -21.29
CA ALA A 392 29.44 -11.95 -22.67
C ALA A 392 29.47 -10.79 -23.69
N GLY A 393 29.23 -9.54 -23.27
CA GLY A 393 29.24 -8.37 -24.15
C GLY A 393 27.98 -8.21 -24.99
N ILE A 394 26.82 -8.60 -24.47
CA ILE A 394 25.51 -8.19 -24.98
C ILE A 394 25.19 -6.78 -24.46
N HIS A 395 24.72 -5.90 -25.34
CA HIS A 395 24.47 -4.50 -25.01
C HIS A 395 23.00 -4.11 -25.26
N ALA A 396 22.56 -3.04 -24.60
CA ALA A 396 21.29 -2.41 -24.93
C ALA A 396 21.29 -1.92 -26.40
N GLY A 397 20.22 -2.21 -27.12
CA GLY A 397 20.03 -1.96 -28.54
C GLY A 397 20.29 -3.18 -29.44
N ASP A 398 20.94 -4.23 -28.94
CA ASP A 398 21.11 -5.48 -29.67
C ASP A 398 19.76 -6.18 -29.87
N ARG A 399 19.55 -6.88 -30.98
CA ARG A 399 18.36 -7.73 -31.20
C ARG A 399 18.72 -9.20 -31.04
N LEU A 400 17.93 -9.93 -30.27
CA LEU A 400 18.12 -11.35 -30.06
C LEU A 400 17.65 -12.13 -31.30
N VAL A 401 18.53 -12.92 -31.92
CA VAL A 401 18.25 -13.62 -33.19
C VAL A 401 17.98 -15.10 -32.94
N SER A 402 18.92 -15.79 -32.29
CA SER A 402 18.82 -17.23 -32.05
C SER A 402 19.57 -17.65 -30.79
N ILE A 403 19.21 -18.83 -30.27
CA ILE A 403 19.92 -19.51 -29.18
C ILE A 403 20.17 -20.94 -29.63
N ASP A 404 21.43 -21.39 -29.54
CA ASP A 404 21.90 -22.70 -30.00
C ASP A 404 21.47 -23.01 -31.45
N GLY A 405 21.55 -21.99 -32.32
CA GLY A 405 21.18 -22.09 -33.74
C GLY A 405 19.68 -22.19 -34.02
N LYS A 406 18.82 -22.09 -33.00
CA LYS A 406 17.35 -22.11 -33.16
C LYS A 406 16.78 -20.69 -32.97
N PRO A 407 15.79 -20.28 -33.77
CA PRO A 407 15.06 -19.03 -33.53
C PRO A 407 14.56 -18.98 -32.08
N ILE A 408 14.52 -17.78 -31.51
CA ILE A 408 14.16 -17.60 -30.10
C ILE A 408 12.75 -18.12 -29.77
N GLY A 409 11.85 -18.21 -30.76
CA GLY A 409 10.47 -18.65 -30.58
C GLY A 409 9.65 -17.59 -29.83
N ASP A 410 8.69 -18.01 -29.02
CA ASP A 410 7.88 -17.09 -28.23
C ASP A 410 8.72 -16.38 -27.15
N PRO A 411 8.90 -15.06 -27.22
CA PRO A 411 9.71 -14.33 -26.26
C PRO A 411 9.13 -14.37 -24.84
N LEU A 412 7.82 -14.53 -24.68
CA LEU A 412 7.16 -14.61 -23.38
C LEU A 412 7.55 -15.90 -22.62
N THR A 413 7.65 -17.04 -23.31
CA THR A 413 8.09 -18.31 -22.70
C THR A 413 9.61 -18.45 -22.58
N LEU A 414 10.38 -17.57 -23.20
CA LEU A 414 11.83 -17.73 -23.36
C LEU A 414 12.56 -17.83 -22.01
N GLY A 415 12.22 -16.96 -21.06
CA GLY A 415 12.79 -16.97 -19.71
C GLY A 415 12.60 -18.32 -19.02
N GLN A 416 11.39 -18.88 -19.02
CA GLN A 416 11.11 -20.19 -18.43
C GLN A 416 11.83 -21.33 -19.16
N ARG A 417 11.94 -21.26 -20.50
CA ARG A 417 12.65 -22.29 -21.29
C ARG A 417 14.13 -22.34 -20.95
N LEU A 418 14.78 -21.19 -20.77
CA LEU A 418 16.19 -21.13 -20.37
C LEU A 418 16.41 -21.49 -18.90
N LEU A 419 15.48 -21.16 -18.00
CA LEU A 419 15.57 -21.54 -16.59
C LEU A 419 15.71 -23.06 -16.41
N ARG A 420 15.00 -23.87 -17.21
CA ARG A 420 15.08 -25.36 -17.17
C ARG A 420 16.46 -25.90 -17.55
N ARG A 421 17.32 -25.06 -18.13
CA ARG A 421 18.67 -25.35 -18.60
C ARG A 421 19.73 -24.63 -17.75
N ALA A 422 19.37 -24.17 -16.55
CA ALA A 422 20.29 -23.47 -15.65
C ALA A 422 21.59 -24.29 -15.44
N GLY A 423 22.73 -23.60 -15.51
CA GLY A 423 24.08 -24.19 -15.48
C GLY A 423 24.65 -24.58 -16.84
N GLU A 424 23.84 -24.69 -17.90
CA GLU A 424 24.33 -24.96 -19.25
C GLU A 424 24.98 -23.72 -19.88
N GLU A 425 25.99 -23.91 -20.72
CA GLU A 425 26.50 -22.88 -21.63
C GLU A 425 25.73 -22.95 -22.96
N VAL A 426 25.16 -21.81 -23.37
CA VAL A 426 24.45 -21.67 -24.63
C VAL A 426 25.12 -20.66 -25.54
N THR A 427 24.94 -20.82 -26.85
CA THR A 427 25.39 -19.83 -27.84
C THR A 427 24.23 -18.90 -28.16
N VAL A 428 24.35 -17.64 -27.76
CA VAL A 428 23.39 -16.57 -28.03
C VAL A 428 23.86 -15.77 -29.23
N VAL A 429 23.01 -15.67 -30.25
CA VAL A 429 23.29 -14.83 -31.43
C VAL A 429 22.48 -13.55 -31.32
N VAL A 430 23.18 -12.42 -31.38
CA VAL A 430 22.58 -11.08 -31.37
C VAL A 430 22.97 -10.29 -32.61
N GLN A 431 22.04 -9.52 -33.16
CA GLN A 431 22.30 -8.51 -34.17
C GLN A 431 22.63 -7.19 -33.49
N ARG A 432 23.75 -6.57 -33.85
CA ARG A 432 24.19 -5.31 -33.23
C ARG A 432 23.30 -4.14 -33.63
N LYS A 433 23.09 -3.19 -32.71
CA LYS A 433 22.27 -2.00 -32.94
C LYS A 433 22.68 -1.25 -34.22
N GLY A 434 21.74 -1.12 -35.16
CA GLY A 434 21.95 -0.37 -36.40
C GLY A 434 22.92 -1.02 -37.40
N SER A 435 23.29 -2.29 -37.18
CA SER A 435 24.15 -3.07 -38.05
C SER A 435 23.45 -4.36 -38.47
N THR A 436 23.81 -4.89 -39.63
CA THR A 436 23.43 -6.24 -40.05
C THR A 436 24.36 -7.32 -39.49
N GLU A 437 25.43 -6.92 -38.77
CA GLU A 437 26.38 -7.83 -38.18
C GLU A 437 25.77 -8.60 -37.00
N GLU A 438 25.96 -9.92 -37.02
CA GLU A 438 25.61 -10.82 -35.94
C GLU A 438 26.85 -11.16 -35.10
N ALA A 439 26.68 -11.19 -33.79
CA ALA A 439 27.67 -11.65 -32.84
C ALA A 439 27.19 -12.95 -32.19
N SER A 440 28.02 -13.99 -32.24
CA SER A 440 27.79 -15.25 -31.52
C SER A 440 28.53 -15.23 -30.19
N LEU A 441 27.79 -15.29 -29.09
CA LEU A 441 28.29 -15.08 -27.74
C LEU A 441 27.97 -16.30 -26.88
N LYS A 442 28.97 -16.82 -26.16
CA LYS A 442 28.78 -17.91 -25.20
C LYS A 442 28.30 -17.33 -23.88
N VAL A 443 27.20 -17.88 -23.37
CA VAL A 443 26.53 -17.39 -22.15
C VAL A 443 26.19 -18.58 -21.27
N THR A 444 26.63 -18.55 -20.02
CA THR A 444 26.25 -19.55 -19.01
C THR A 444 24.93 -19.15 -18.35
N LEU A 445 23.94 -20.03 -18.40
CA LEU A 445 22.61 -19.78 -17.85
C LEU A 445 22.62 -19.85 -16.32
N THR A 446 22.04 -18.85 -15.65
CA THR A 446 21.81 -18.86 -14.20
C THR A 446 20.48 -19.51 -13.84
N ASP A 447 20.31 -19.83 -12.56
CA ASP A 447 19.06 -20.33 -11.96
C ASP A 447 18.15 -19.20 -11.43
N ASP A 448 18.39 -17.96 -11.88
CA ASP A 448 17.60 -16.80 -11.52
C ASP A 448 16.17 -16.97 -12.05
N VAL A 449 15.21 -16.98 -11.13
CA VAL A 449 13.79 -17.18 -11.46
C VAL A 449 13.27 -16.00 -12.29
N PRO A 450 12.51 -16.24 -13.38
CA PRO A 450 11.92 -15.20 -14.19
C PRO A 450 11.06 -14.26 -13.36
N THR A 451 11.28 -12.96 -13.51
CA THR A 451 10.42 -11.98 -12.85
C THR A 451 9.12 -11.84 -13.61
N THR A 452 8.00 -12.18 -12.98
CA THR A 452 6.67 -12.20 -13.64
C THR A 452 5.80 -10.98 -13.37
N GLU A 453 6.21 -10.08 -12.47
CA GLU A 453 5.42 -8.89 -12.17
C GLU A 453 5.78 -7.71 -13.08
N SER A 454 4.87 -7.39 -14.00
CA SER A 454 4.82 -6.05 -14.58
C SER A 454 3.38 -5.56 -14.61
N HIS A 455 3.04 -4.72 -13.63
CA HIS A 455 1.75 -4.03 -13.52
C HIS A 455 1.75 -2.68 -14.24
N VAL A 456 2.77 -2.42 -15.05
CA VAL A 456 3.00 -1.13 -15.70
C VAL A 456 2.76 -1.26 -17.21
N PRO A 457 2.06 -0.29 -17.85
CA PRO A 457 2.04 -0.14 -19.29
C PRO A 457 3.45 -0.18 -19.90
N ALA A 458 3.60 -0.80 -21.08
CA ALA A 458 4.89 -1.05 -21.74
C ALA A 458 5.86 -1.94 -20.93
N ALA A 459 5.31 -2.86 -20.13
CA ALA A 459 6.00 -3.98 -19.52
C ALA A 459 7.01 -4.65 -20.47
N MET A 460 8.25 -4.80 -20.01
CA MET A 460 9.26 -5.58 -20.72
C MET A 460 9.15 -7.05 -20.37
N ALA A 461 9.46 -7.91 -21.33
CA ALA A 461 9.81 -9.30 -21.03
C ALA A 461 11.26 -9.35 -20.55
N ALA A 462 11.54 -10.24 -19.59
CA ALA A 462 12.89 -10.51 -19.12
C ALA A 462 13.29 -11.96 -19.40
N VAL A 463 14.59 -12.15 -19.62
CA VAL A 463 15.24 -13.45 -19.62
C VAL A 463 16.28 -13.42 -18.50
N ASP A 464 15.81 -13.57 -17.27
CA ASP A 464 16.62 -13.42 -16.05
C ASP A 464 17.82 -14.38 -16.01
N ALA A 465 17.68 -15.59 -16.56
CA ALA A 465 18.75 -16.58 -16.67
C ALA A 465 20.01 -16.08 -17.39
N ILE A 466 19.90 -15.04 -18.23
CA ILE A 466 21.06 -14.34 -18.83
C ILE A 466 21.10 -12.86 -18.46
N GLY A 467 20.04 -12.32 -17.86
CA GLY A 467 19.94 -10.93 -17.39
C GLY A 467 19.79 -9.91 -18.51
N ILE A 468 18.86 -10.15 -19.44
CA ILE A 468 18.40 -9.17 -20.44
C ILE A 468 16.90 -8.87 -20.30
N ALA A 469 16.48 -7.66 -20.66
CA ALA A 469 15.08 -7.29 -20.78
C ALA A 469 14.83 -6.53 -22.08
N PHE A 470 13.68 -6.76 -22.70
CA PHE A 470 13.28 -6.16 -23.98
C PHE A 470 11.76 -5.95 -24.02
N PRO A 471 11.28 -4.92 -24.74
CA PRO A 471 9.85 -4.74 -24.96
C PRO A 471 9.33 -5.81 -25.93
N LEU A 472 8.04 -6.13 -25.82
CA LEU A 472 7.32 -6.83 -26.86
C LEU A 472 6.78 -5.80 -27.84
N GLU A 473 7.13 -5.92 -29.10
CA GLU A 473 6.57 -5.08 -30.15
C GLU A 473 5.14 -5.56 -30.44
N SER A 474 4.24 -4.62 -30.75
CA SER A 474 2.85 -4.91 -31.14
C SER A 474 2.74 -5.48 -32.55
N VAL A 475 3.67 -6.33 -32.97
CA VAL A 475 3.68 -6.97 -34.29
C VAL A 475 3.66 -8.47 -34.10
N ALA A 476 2.75 -9.15 -34.80
CA ALA A 476 2.72 -10.60 -34.84
C ALA A 476 3.95 -11.13 -35.58
N GLU A 477 4.93 -11.67 -34.87
CA GLU A 477 6.08 -12.33 -35.47
C GLU A 477 5.69 -13.68 -36.07
N ALA A 478 4.83 -14.41 -35.35
CA ALA A 478 4.28 -15.67 -35.81
C ALA A 478 2.87 -15.86 -35.25
N VAL A 479 2.11 -16.74 -35.90
CA VAL A 479 0.78 -17.15 -35.45
C VAL A 479 0.76 -18.66 -35.33
N VAL A 480 0.33 -19.17 -34.18
CA VAL A 480 0.28 -20.60 -33.89
C VAL A 480 -0.78 -21.25 -34.79
N PRO A 481 -0.46 -22.28 -35.59
CA PRO A 481 -1.43 -22.92 -36.48
C PRO A 481 -2.64 -23.49 -35.72
N GLY A 482 -3.85 -23.26 -36.24
CA GLY A 482 -5.10 -23.74 -35.66
C GLY A 482 -5.57 -22.99 -34.39
N SER A 483 -4.80 -22.00 -33.93
CA SER A 483 -5.15 -21.13 -32.80
C SER A 483 -6.36 -20.22 -33.10
N PRO A 484 -6.96 -19.58 -32.08
CA PRO A 484 -7.98 -18.56 -32.29
C PRO A 484 -7.53 -17.43 -33.23
N ALA A 485 -6.27 -16.98 -33.13
CA ALA A 485 -5.70 -15.95 -33.99
C ALA A 485 -5.57 -16.39 -35.45
N ASP A 486 -5.12 -17.63 -35.70
CA ASP A 486 -5.02 -18.18 -37.05
C ASP A 486 -6.41 -18.29 -37.72
N LYS A 487 -7.40 -18.77 -36.96
CA LYS A 487 -8.81 -18.85 -37.40
C LYS A 487 -9.43 -17.48 -37.65
N ALA A 488 -9.02 -16.47 -36.88
CA ALA A 488 -9.41 -15.08 -37.08
C ALA A 488 -8.71 -14.42 -38.27
N GLY A 489 -7.76 -15.11 -38.91
CA GLY A 489 -7.06 -14.63 -40.11
C GLY A 489 -5.85 -13.75 -39.83
N ILE A 490 -5.37 -13.66 -38.59
CA ILE A 490 -4.14 -12.93 -38.25
C ILE A 490 -2.95 -13.60 -38.95
N ARG A 491 -2.01 -12.79 -39.45
CA ARG A 491 -0.82 -13.24 -40.18
C ARG A 491 0.46 -12.65 -39.57
N PRO A 492 1.60 -13.36 -39.74
CA PRO A 492 2.90 -12.77 -39.45
C PRO A 492 3.08 -11.43 -40.18
N GLY A 493 3.53 -10.41 -39.45
CA GLY A 493 3.69 -9.04 -39.92
C GLY A 493 2.53 -8.10 -39.56
N ASP A 494 1.38 -8.62 -39.11
CA ASP A 494 0.25 -7.78 -38.71
C ASP A 494 0.58 -6.95 -37.46
N GLU A 495 0.19 -5.67 -37.47
CA GLU A 495 0.32 -4.75 -36.34
C GLU A 495 -0.95 -4.75 -35.48
N LEU A 496 -0.77 -4.98 -34.18
CA LEU A 496 -1.82 -5.03 -33.17
C LEU A 496 -2.07 -3.62 -32.63
N LEU A 497 -3.13 -2.97 -33.11
CA LEU A 497 -3.43 -1.57 -32.76
C LEU A 497 -4.22 -1.43 -31.46
N SER A 498 -5.08 -2.40 -31.14
CA SER A 498 -5.90 -2.37 -29.93
C SER A 498 -6.31 -3.78 -29.50
N LEU A 499 -6.52 -3.95 -28.19
CA LEU A 499 -6.99 -5.19 -27.60
C LEU A 499 -8.07 -4.87 -26.56
N TRP A 500 -9.17 -5.61 -26.63
CA TRP A 500 -10.32 -5.43 -25.74
C TRP A 500 -10.68 -6.77 -25.11
N PHE A 501 -10.79 -6.80 -23.79
CA PHE A 501 -11.32 -7.97 -23.10
C PHE A 501 -12.84 -7.91 -23.11
N VAL A 502 -13.48 -8.86 -23.79
CA VAL A 502 -14.93 -8.99 -23.81
C VAL A 502 -15.33 -10.03 -22.77
N VAL A 503 -15.95 -9.59 -21.67
CA VAL A 503 -16.54 -10.49 -20.68
C VAL A 503 -17.75 -11.17 -21.31
N SER A 504 -17.80 -12.50 -21.24
CA SER A 504 -18.90 -13.27 -21.81
C SER A 504 -20.23 -12.93 -21.10
N GLU A 505 -21.36 -13.07 -21.80
CA GLU A 505 -22.69 -12.86 -21.20
C GLU A 505 -23.01 -13.84 -20.05
N GLU A 506 -22.34 -15.00 -20.01
CA GLU A 506 -22.39 -15.94 -18.88
C GLU A 506 -21.58 -15.43 -17.69
N ASP A 507 -20.39 -14.87 -17.93
CA ASP A 507 -19.53 -14.33 -16.87
C ASP A 507 -20.06 -13.02 -16.31
N LYS A 508 -20.80 -12.21 -17.10
CA LYS A 508 -21.51 -11.02 -16.58
C LYS A 508 -22.59 -11.36 -15.54
N LYS A 509 -23.05 -12.61 -15.49
CA LYS A 509 -24.11 -13.08 -14.57
C LYS A 509 -23.56 -13.79 -13.32
N ARG A 510 -22.26 -14.07 -13.27
CA ARG A 510 -21.56 -14.72 -12.14
C ARG A 510 -20.81 -13.69 -11.31
#